data_AF-A0A7W2A7D9-F1
#
_entry.id   AF-A0A7W2A7D9-F1
#
_cell.length_a   1.000
_cell.length_b   1.000
_cell.length_c   1.000
_cell.angle_alpha   90.00
_cell.angle_beta   90.00
_cell.angle_gamma   90.00
#
_symmetry.space_group_name_H-M   'P 1'
#
loop_
_entity.id
_entity.type
_entity.pdbx_description
1 polymer ?
#
loop_
_entity_poly.entity_id
_entity_poly.type
_entity_poly.pdbx_seq_one_letter_code
_entity_poly.pdbx_strand_id
1 'polypeptide(L)' 'MSLQCPETLDELHRAIDQYITFYNHERSQKRLGDRSPVEYREAIDA' A
#
# COMPACT_ATOMS: atom_id res chain seq x y z
N MET A 1 6.38 -11.07 2.21
CA MET A 1 7.38 -9.98 2.22
C MET A 1 7.97 -9.92 3.62
N SER A 2 9.26 -10.20 3.80
CA SER A 2 9.91 -9.95 5.09
C SER A 2 10.29 -8.48 5.15
N LEU A 3 9.89 -7.77 6.21
CA LEU A 3 10.26 -6.38 6.41
C LEU A 3 11.70 -6.36 6.95
N GLN A 4 12.64 -5.93 6.12
CA GLN A 4 14.02 -5.69 6.51
C GLN A 4 14.14 -4.27 7.06
N CYS A 5 14.91 -4.09 8.14
CA CYS A 5 15.27 -2.75 8.60
C CYS A 5 16.24 -2.14 7.58
N PRO A 6 15.91 -0.97 6.99
CA PRO A 6 16.82 -0.29 6.08
C PRO A 6 18.08 0.20 6.82
N GLU A 7 19.24 0.14 6.17
CA GLU A 7 20.52 0.59 6.76
C GLU A 7 20.92 1.99 6.28
N THR A 8 20.31 2.46 5.19
CA THR A 8 20.54 3.80 4.63
C THR A 8 19.26 4.61 4.48
N LEU A 9 19.39 5.93 4.38
CA LEU A 9 18.25 6.83 4.14
C LEU A 9 17.56 6.54 2.81
N ASP A 10 18.32 6.21 1.76
CA ASP A 10 17.76 5.88 0.44
C ASP A 10 16.96 4.58 0.46
N GLU A 11 17.46 3.56 1.18
CA GLU A 11 16.72 2.32 1.38
C GLU A 11 15.45 2.55 2.20
N LEU A 12 15.50 3.42 3.22
CA LEU A 12 14.31 3.80 3.99
C LEU A 12 13.26 4.47 3.11
N HIS A 13 13.65 5.45 2.28
CA HIS A 13 12.73 6.08 1.35
C HIS A 13 12.10 5.07 0.40
N ARG A 14 12.91 4.19 -0.19
CA ARG A 14 12.42 3.14 -1.08
C ARG A 14 11.47 2.18 -0.37
N ALA A 15 11.76 1.79 0.87
CA ALA A 15 10.88 0.92 1.65
C ALA A 15 9.53 1.59 1.96
N ILE A 16 9.54 2.89 2.26
CA ILE A 16 8.33 3.69 2.46
C ILE A 16 7.50 3.75 1.17
N ASP A 17 8.12 4.07 0.03
CA ASP A 17 7.43 4.15 -1.26
C ASP A 17 6.80 2.81 -1.68
N GLN A 18 7.52 1.72 -1.46
CA GLN A 18 7.03 0.37 -1.68
C GLN A 18 5.83 0.05 -0.77
N TYR A 19 5.91 0.41 0.51
CA TYR A 19 4.80 0.20 1.45
C TYR A 19 3.56 1.01 1.06
N ILE A 20 3.72 2.28 0.68
CA ILE A 20 2.62 3.15 0.26
C ILE A 20 1.93 2.56 -0.98
N THR A 21 2.72 2.11 -1.96
CA THR A 21 2.19 1.50 -3.19
C THR A 21 1.40 0.23 -2.88
N PHE A 22 2.00 -0.69 -2.12
CA PHE A 22 1.34 -1.92 -1.67
C PHE A 22 0.04 -1.62 -0.92
N TYR A 23 0.08 -0.70 0.04
CA TYR A 23 -1.08 -0.36 0.86
C TYR A 23 -2.23 0.19 0.01
N ASN A 24 -1.94 1.08 -0.93
CA ASN A 24 -2.97 1.76 -1.72
C ASN A 24 -3.55 0.91 -2.84
N HIS A 25 -2.73 0.07 -3.49
CA HIS A 25 -3.12 -0.62 -4.73
C HIS A 25 -3.23 -2.13 -4.58
N GLU A 26 -2.43 -2.77 -3.74
CA GLU A 26 -2.34 -4.24 -3.69
C GLU A 26 -3.05 -4.85 -2.49
N ARG A 27 -3.23 -4.06 -1.41
CA ARG A 27 -3.84 -4.54 -0.19
C ARG A 27 -5.37 -4.65 -0.31
N SER A 28 -5.88 -5.86 -0.48
CA SER A 28 -7.31 -6.13 -0.32
C SER A 28 -7.73 -6.07 1.16
N GLN A 29 -8.86 -5.41 1.45
CA GLN A 29 -9.44 -5.37 2.79
C GLN A 29 -10.90 -5.82 2.77
N LYS A 30 -11.27 -6.79 3.60
CA LYS A 30 -12.66 -7.29 3.73
C LYS A 30 -13.69 -6.19 3.96
N ARG A 31 -13.35 -5.16 4.75
CA ARG A 31 -14.25 -4.01 5.01
C ARG A 31 -14.55 -3.19 3.76
N LEU A 32 -13.66 -3.22 2.76
CA LEU A 32 -13.80 -2.50 1.50
C LEU A 32 -14.45 -3.40 0.42
N GLY A 33 -14.96 -4.57 0.81
CA GLY A 33 -15.48 -5.58 -0.11
C GLY A 33 -14.36 -6.23 -0.92
N ASP A 34 -13.24 -6.55 -0.26
CA ASP A 34 -12.04 -7.17 -0.85
C ASP A 34 -11.32 -6.34 -1.93
N ARG A 35 -11.69 -5.06 -2.04
CA ARG A 35 -11.01 -4.05 -2.86
C ARG A 35 -9.77 -3.48 -2.17
N SER A 36 -8.86 -2.96 -2.98
CA SER A 36 -7.82 -2.04 -2.53
C SER A 36 -8.40 -0.68 -2.10
N PRO A 37 -7.67 0.12 -1.30
CA PRO A 37 -8.10 1.46 -0.93
C PRO A 37 -8.38 2.39 -2.10
N VAL A 38 -7.62 2.31 -3.19
CA VAL A 38 -7.84 3.13 -4.40
C VAL A 38 -9.14 2.73 -5.09
N GLU A 39 -9.31 1.44 -5.40
CA GLU A 39 -10.53 0.93 -6.06
C GLU A 39 -11.81 1.24 -5.25
N TYR A 40 -11.71 1.22 -3.91
CA TYR A 40 -12.83 1.57 -3.06
C TYR A 40 -13.21 3.06 -3.17
N ARG A 41 -12.23 3.97 -3.24
CA ARG A 41 -12.50 5.42 -3.42
C ARG A 41 -13.11 5.68 -4.78
N GLU A 42 -12.53 5.10 -5.84
CA GLU A 42 -13.04 5.23 -7.21
C GLU A 42 -14.49 4.74 -7.34
N ALA A 43 -14.87 3.69 -6.58
CA ALA A 43 -16.24 3.17 -6.58
C ALA A 43 -17.25 4.03 -5.80
N ILE A 44 -16.80 4.89 -4.86
CA ILE A 44 -17.67 5.82 -4.12
C ILE A 44 -17.85 7.13 -4.88
N ASP A 45 -16.82 7.56 -5.60
CA ASP A 45 -16.83 8.81 -6.36
C ASP A 45 -17.59 8.70 -7.71
N ALA A 46 -18.07 7.49 -8.07
CA ALA A 46 -18.81 7.17 -9.29
C ALA A 46 -20.33 7.12 -9.09
#